data_AF-A0A5C3KC40-F1
#
_entry.id   AF-A0A5C3KC40-F1
#
_cell.length_a   1.000
_cell.length_b   1.000
_cell.length_c   1.000
_cell.angle_alpha   90.00
_cell.angle_beta   90.00
_cell.angle_gamma   90.00
#
_symmetry.space_group_name_H-M   'P 1'
#
loop_
_entity.id
_entity.type
_entity.pdbx_description
1 polymer ?
#
loop_
_entity_poly.entity_id
_entity_poly.type
_entity_poly.pdbx_seq_one_letter_code
_entity_poly.pdbx_strand_id
1 'polypeptide(L)'
;MHSVASVNSGKRTDAVVVEIKYRLSGKPKVLADLYGSNVAAFGLDTTLWDIQDCALKHFNLTWTKSGRSPVAVTETTLWQRDNGNIDQDLTGATLKEYVAHLAETGLSTAPAASTKFGKKTSAQQKRSAVSFELFIFENMYLERMENYNSVPASELGKGGGKRDRTGSMELSTGEKAPSKVQRVAGCGFEFHSLFSLSSRSTSAKSSSGPIDLSTHVVVQKIECMHLTVEGQPVFVQKVKVNALVADSFLAHGSMEAVFEITFPDSKSTTKYIVKRFFRLTTLSSNEDNNGAMPTPDMSSIPFTVDEHSAEICAKCVRLAQGSQFLKDFYKACQKKGIDVYKHLQFANLWLLQECRVVSKASGMGLTWLMEERHVSSHVTRFSGTLQHASVHSEISHLTIYAFAHFVLESTKHQIVCADLQATVDSGVGDHGIQGINSFLKQHRCGIICEGLCLTQPGESDLLDEDEYEVILSDTDGDIGNNNSEVAVESV
;
A
#
# COMPACT_ATOMS: atom_id res chain seq x y z
N MET A 1 20.16 -3.47 -34.51
CA MET A 1 19.51 -4.54 -33.73
C MET A 1 20.48 -5.71 -33.64
N HIS A 2 21.27 -5.78 -32.57
CA HIS A 2 22.16 -6.94 -32.33
C HIS A 2 21.40 -7.97 -31.49
N SER A 3 21.22 -9.16 -32.05
CA SER A 3 20.64 -10.33 -31.40
C SER A 3 21.44 -10.66 -30.13
N VAL A 4 20.78 -10.59 -28.98
CA VAL A 4 21.32 -11.10 -27.71
C VAL A 4 21.36 -12.63 -27.78
N ALA A 5 22.40 -13.22 -27.20
CA ALA A 5 22.67 -14.65 -27.22
C ALA A 5 21.47 -15.47 -26.71
N SER A 6 21.02 -16.46 -27.51
CA SER A 6 19.95 -17.37 -27.12
C SER A 6 20.42 -18.22 -25.94
N VAL A 7 19.72 -18.11 -24.81
CA VAL A 7 19.86 -19.04 -23.68
C VAL A 7 19.58 -20.47 -24.18
N ASN A 8 20.44 -21.41 -23.78
CA ASN A 8 20.50 -22.82 -24.19
C ASN A 8 19.13 -23.42 -24.57
N SER A 9 18.90 -23.60 -25.86
CA SER A 9 17.68 -24.17 -26.45
C SER A 9 17.64 -25.70 -26.38
N GLY A 10 18.05 -26.28 -25.25
CA GLY A 10 17.69 -27.67 -24.93
C GLY A 10 16.17 -27.78 -25.08
N LYS A 11 15.70 -28.69 -25.94
CA LYS A 11 14.29 -28.82 -26.34
C LYS A 11 13.43 -29.26 -25.15
N ARG A 12 13.18 -28.35 -24.21
CA ARG A 12 12.14 -28.48 -23.19
C ARG A 12 10.80 -28.35 -23.88
N THR A 13 10.05 -29.45 -23.91
CA THR A 13 8.71 -29.55 -24.52
C THR A 13 7.65 -28.81 -23.71
N ASP A 14 7.98 -28.44 -22.48
CA ASP A 14 7.16 -27.82 -21.45
C ASP A 14 7.40 -26.31 -21.31
N ALA A 15 8.19 -25.69 -22.18
CA ALA A 15 8.45 -24.26 -22.12
C ALA A 15 7.31 -23.40 -22.69
N VAL A 16 6.93 -22.35 -21.97
CA VAL A 16 5.98 -21.31 -22.41
C VAL A 16 6.79 -20.12 -22.94
N VAL A 17 6.37 -19.59 -24.09
CA VAL A 17 6.99 -18.39 -24.67
C VAL A 17 6.37 -17.16 -24.02
N VAL A 18 7.18 -16.35 -23.35
CA VAL A 18 6.74 -15.12 -22.71
C VAL A 18 7.28 -13.92 -23.48
N GLU A 19 6.36 -13.07 -23.95
CA GLU A 19 6.67 -11.77 -24.56
C GLU A 19 6.49 -10.67 -23.50
N ILE A 20 7.48 -9.81 -23.32
CA ILE A 20 7.45 -8.72 -22.34
C ILE A 20 7.72 -7.41 -23.05
N LYS A 21 6.79 -6.46 -22.88
CA LYS A 21 6.92 -5.08 -23.34
C LYS A 21 7.17 -4.16 -22.15
N TYR A 22 7.68 -2.96 -22.40
CA TYR A 22 8.02 -2.02 -21.32
C TYR A 22 7.07 -0.82 -21.33
N ARG A 23 6.71 -0.31 -20.15
CA ARG A 23 5.87 0.88 -19.98
C ARG A 23 6.39 1.74 -18.84
N LEU A 24 6.43 3.06 -19.06
CA LEU A 24 6.85 4.04 -18.05
C LEU A 24 5.63 4.77 -17.48
N SER A 25 5.57 4.96 -16.17
CA SER A 25 4.42 5.60 -15.51
C SER A 25 4.19 7.05 -15.93
N GLY A 26 5.22 7.78 -16.37
CA GLY A 26 5.08 9.13 -16.92
C GLY A 26 4.37 9.18 -18.29
N LYS A 27 4.25 8.04 -18.99
CA LYS A 27 3.54 7.89 -20.26
C LYS A 27 2.77 6.58 -20.32
N PRO A 28 1.74 6.39 -19.47
CA PRO A 28 1.12 5.09 -19.23
C PRO A 28 0.32 4.59 -20.43
N LYS A 29 0.05 5.41 -21.46
CA LYS A 29 -0.64 4.96 -22.68
C LYS A 29 0.31 4.55 -23.81
N VAL A 30 1.62 4.76 -23.64
CA VAL A 30 2.61 4.57 -24.70
C VAL A 30 3.58 3.48 -24.28
N LEU A 31 3.70 2.44 -25.10
CA LEU A 31 4.74 1.43 -24.94
C LEU A 31 6.11 2.12 -25.09
N ALA A 32 7.05 1.74 -24.24
CA ALA A 32 8.39 2.29 -24.25
C ALA A 32 9.24 1.56 -25.32
N ASP A 33 8.80 1.64 -26.58
CA ASP A 33 9.37 0.93 -27.73
C ASP A 33 10.87 1.19 -27.93
N LEU A 34 11.38 2.33 -27.41
CA LEU A 34 12.80 2.67 -27.38
C LEU A 34 13.66 1.60 -26.66
N TYR A 35 13.07 0.89 -25.69
CA TYR A 35 13.75 -0.17 -24.93
C TYR A 35 13.50 -1.57 -25.52
N GLY A 36 12.77 -1.66 -26.64
CA GLY A 36 12.45 -2.91 -27.33
C GLY A 36 11.41 -3.76 -26.60
N SER A 37 11.43 -5.06 -26.89
CA SER A 37 10.65 -6.10 -26.21
C SER A 37 11.56 -7.27 -25.89
N ASN A 38 11.28 -7.99 -24.81
CA ASN A 38 11.97 -9.24 -24.48
C ASN A 38 11.07 -10.42 -24.83
N VAL A 39 11.60 -11.41 -25.54
CA VAL A 39 10.90 -12.67 -25.80
C VAL A 39 11.78 -13.80 -25.31
N ALA A 40 11.33 -14.51 -24.28
CA ALA A 40 12.08 -15.59 -23.65
C ALA A 40 11.18 -16.81 -23.41
N ALA A 41 11.78 -17.98 -23.34
CA ALA A 41 11.08 -19.22 -23.03
C ALA A 41 11.34 -19.57 -21.56
N PHE A 42 10.26 -19.78 -20.81
CA PHE A 42 10.31 -20.11 -19.38
C PHE A 42 9.70 -21.48 -19.12
N GLY A 43 10.15 -22.14 -18.05
CA GLY A 43 9.51 -23.36 -17.57
C GLY A 43 8.13 -23.06 -16.98
N LEU A 44 7.23 -24.04 -16.98
CA LEU A 44 5.92 -23.91 -16.35
C LEU A 44 5.99 -23.67 -14.83
N ASP A 45 7.08 -24.09 -14.21
CA ASP A 45 7.43 -23.91 -12.80
C ASP A 45 8.03 -22.53 -12.48
N THR A 46 8.35 -21.72 -13.50
CA THR A 46 8.89 -20.36 -13.29
C THR A 46 7.81 -19.45 -12.69
N THR A 47 8.15 -18.71 -11.63
CA THR A 47 7.21 -17.77 -11.00
C THR A 47 7.07 -16.48 -11.83
N LEU A 48 5.95 -15.76 -11.68
CA LEU A 48 5.81 -14.44 -12.31
C LEU A 48 6.87 -13.43 -11.79
N TRP A 49 7.35 -13.61 -10.56
CA TRP A 49 8.48 -12.87 -10.00
C TRP A 49 9.78 -13.08 -10.78
N ASP A 50 10.13 -14.33 -11.08
CA ASP A 50 11.33 -14.65 -11.86
C ASP A 50 11.24 -14.05 -13.27
N ILE A 51 10.04 -14.03 -13.84
CA ILE A 51 9.76 -13.39 -15.13
C ILE A 51 9.96 -11.87 -15.04
N GLN A 52 9.46 -11.21 -13.99
CA GLN A 52 9.65 -9.78 -13.74
C GLN A 52 11.13 -9.43 -13.57
N ASP A 53 11.88 -10.18 -12.76
CA ASP A 53 13.31 -9.96 -12.54
C ASP A 53 14.12 -10.17 -13.84
N CYS A 54 13.80 -11.20 -14.62
CA CYS A 54 14.38 -11.42 -15.94
C CYS A 54 14.09 -10.24 -16.90
N ALA A 55 12.85 -9.75 -16.91
CA ALA A 55 12.44 -8.61 -17.72
C ALA A 55 13.21 -7.34 -17.33
N LEU A 56 13.35 -7.08 -16.04
CA LEU A 56 14.03 -5.93 -15.48
C LEU A 56 15.54 -5.98 -15.77
N LYS A 57 16.18 -7.13 -15.64
CA LYS A 57 17.58 -7.33 -16.04
C LYS A 57 17.78 -6.95 -17.51
N HIS A 58 16.92 -7.44 -18.39
CA HIS A 58 16.98 -7.09 -19.81
C HIS A 58 16.72 -5.59 -20.07
N PHE A 59 15.73 -5.00 -19.40
CA PHE A 59 15.44 -3.57 -19.48
C PHE A 59 16.66 -2.73 -19.07
N ASN A 60 17.28 -3.08 -17.93
CA ASN A 60 18.43 -2.36 -17.38
C ASN A 60 19.66 -2.40 -18.29
N LEU A 61 19.85 -3.45 -19.10
CA LEU A 61 20.92 -3.49 -20.12
C LEU A 61 20.78 -2.38 -21.16
N THR A 62 19.56 -1.95 -21.47
CA THR A 62 19.31 -0.86 -22.43
C THR A 62 19.20 0.49 -21.73
N TRP A 63 18.52 0.54 -20.58
CA TRP A 63 18.34 1.75 -19.76
C TRP A 63 19.67 2.41 -19.38
N THR A 64 20.62 1.61 -18.89
CA THR A 64 21.91 2.10 -18.37
C THR A 64 22.87 2.58 -19.47
N LYS A 65 22.64 2.23 -20.74
CA LYS A 65 23.45 2.76 -21.88
C LYS A 65 23.37 4.28 -22.02
N SER A 66 22.33 4.89 -21.46
CA SER A 66 22.16 6.35 -21.42
C SER A 66 22.86 7.02 -20.22
N GLY A 67 23.66 6.29 -19.45
CA GLY A 67 24.33 6.79 -18.24
C GLY A 67 23.41 6.88 -17.02
N ARG A 68 22.16 6.40 -17.12
CA ARG A 68 21.20 6.35 -16.01
C ARG A 68 21.54 5.22 -15.04
N SER A 69 21.29 5.46 -13.75
CA SER A 69 21.32 4.40 -12.74
C SER A 69 20.29 3.30 -13.06
N PRO A 70 20.57 2.02 -12.76
CA PRO A 70 19.61 0.93 -12.95
C PRO A 70 18.30 1.17 -12.19
N VAL A 71 17.20 0.71 -12.78
CA VAL A 71 15.88 0.62 -12.13
C VAL A 71 15.89 -0.55 -11.15
N ALA A 72 15.38 -0.33 -9.94
CA ALA A 72 15.26 -1.34 -8.91
C ALA A 72 13.96 -2.15 -9.07
N VAL A 73 13.94 -3.39 -8.56
CA VAL A 73 12.74 -4.25 -8.65
C VAL A 73 11.53 -3.62 -7.96
N THR A 74 11.76 -2.92 -6.84
CA THR A 74 10.75 -2.17 -6.08
C THR A 74 10.15 -0.99 -6.86
N GLU A 75 10.72 -0.64 -8.01
CA GLU A 75 10.24 0.43 -8.90
C GLU A 75 9.51 -0.15 -10.11
N THR A 76 9.16 -1.43 -10.08
CA THR A 76 8.51 -2.12 -11.18
C THR A 76 7.38 -3.03 -10.72
N THR A 77 6.45 -3.30 -11.62
CA THR A 77 5.42 -4.33 -11.45
C THR A 77 5.13 -5.00 -12.79
N LEU A 78 4.73 -6.27 -12.78
CA LEU A 78 4.36 -7.01 -13.97
C LEU A 78 2.86 -6.89 -14.21
N TRP A 79 2.48 -6.42 -15.40
CA TRP A 79 1.10 -6.25 -15.83
C TRP A 79 0.75 -7.22 -16.96
N GLN A 80 -0.52 -7.56 -17.06
CA GLN A 80 -1.07 -8.23 -18.24
C GLN A 80 -1.06 -7.26 -19.42
N ARG A 81 -1.01 -7.79 -20.65
CA ARG A 81 -1.10 -7.01 -21.89
C ARG A 81 -2.30 -6.04 -21.85
N ASP A 82 -2.12 -4.88 -22.48
CA ASP A 82 -3.14 -3.84 -22.61
C ASP A 82 -3.54 -3.22 -21.26
N ASN A 83 -2.55 -3.06 -20.38
CA ASN A 83 -2.70 -2.36 -19.10
C ASN A 83 -3.63 -3.09 -18.10
N GLY A 84 -3.77 -4.41 -18.24
CA GLY A 84 -4.48 -5.24 -17.29
C GLY A 84 -3.64 -5.45 -16.03
N ASN A 85 -4.21 -5.16 -14.85
CA ASN A 85 -3.53 -5.49 -13.61
C ASN A 85 -3.54 -7.02 -13.41
N ILE A 86 -2.43 -7.59 -12.96
CA ILE A 86 -2.40 -8.97 -12.50
C ILE A 86 -2.92 -8.96 -11.07
N ASP A 87 -3.90 -9.80 -10.75
CA ASP A 87 -4.40 -9.90 -9.38
C ASP A 87 -3.25 -10.20 -8.41
N GLN A 88 -3.25 -9.53 -7.25
CA GLN A 88 -2.13 -9.59 -6.31
C GLN A 88 -1.81 -11.03 -5.88
N ASP A 89 -2.84 -11.86 -5.72
CA ASP A 89 -2.74 -13.29 -5.39
C ASP A 89 -2.00 -14.11 -6.47
N LEU A 90 -1.98 -13.62 -7.72
CA LEU A 90 -1.31 -14.27 -8.84
C LEU A 90 0.14 -13.82 -9.04
N THR A 91 0.59 -12.74 -8.41
CA THR A 91 1.98 -12.26 -8.56
C THR A 91 3.01 -13.27 -8.05
N GLY A 92 2.64 -14.08 -7.04
CA GLY A 92 3.43 -15.20 -6.54
C GLY A 92 3.27 -16.51 -7.33
N ALA A 93 2.34 -16.57 -8.29
CA ALA A 93 1.99 -17.80 -8.97
C ALA A 93 3.09 -18.26 -9.95
N THR A 94 3.11 -19.56 -10.18
CA THR A 94 3.87 -20.17 -11.28
C THR A 94 3.21 -19.86 -12.61
N LEU A 95 4.00 -19.90 -13.69
CA LEU A 95 3.48 -19.68 -15.04
C LEU A 95 2.41 -20.71 -15.42
N LYS A 96 2.49 -21.93 -14.86
CA LYS A 96 1.45 -22.96 -14.98
C LYS A 96 0.11 -22.50 -14.40
N GLU A 97 0.12 -22.02 -13.16
CA GLU A 97 -1.07 -21.53 -12.46
C GLU A 97 -1.65 -20.31 -13.16
N TYR A 98 -0.80 -19.37 -13.57
CA TYR A 98 -1.24 -18.18 -14.29
C TYR A 98 -1.85 -18.52 -15.65
N VAL A 99 -1.26 -19.44 -16.42
CA VAL A 99 -1.83 -19.90 -17.70
C VAL A 99 -3.16 -20.63 -17.50
N ALA A 100 -3.29 -21.42 -16.44
CA ALA A 100 -4.56 -22.06 -16.08
C ALA A 100 -5.63 -21.01 -15.74
N HIS A 101 -5.28 -20.00 -14.93
CA HIS A 101 -6.16 -18.88 -14.59
C HIS A 101 -6.63 -18.10 -15.84
N LEU A 102 -5.73 -17.82 -16.79
CA LEU A 102 -6.09 -17.20 -18.06
C LEU A 102 -7.06 -18.06 -18.88
N ALA A 103 -6.93 -19.39 -18.82
CA ALA A 103 -7.84 -20.31 -19.50
C ALA A 103 -9.23 -20.31 -18.83
N GLU A 104 -9.30 -20.29 -17.50
CA GLU A 104 -10.54 -20.27 -16.72
C GLU A 104 -11.32 -18.96 -16.89
N THR A 105 -10.63 -17.83 -16.93
CA THR A 105 -11.22 -16.49 -17.10
C THR A 105 -11.60 -16.17 -18.56
N GLY A 106 -11.27 -17.05 -19.50
CA GLY A 106 -11.47 -16.81 -20.93
C GLY A 106 -10.58 -15.70 -21.52
N LEU A 107 -9.58 -15.23 -20.75
CA LEU A 107 -8.60 -14.24 -21.19
C LEU A 107 -7.45 -14.85 -22.02
N SER A 108 -7.37 -16.17 -22.07
CA SER A 108 -6.44 -16.89 -22.93
C SER A 108 -6.83 -16.71 -24.40
N THR A 109 -6.09 -15.85 -25.11
CA THR A 109 -6.20 -15.79 -26.57
C THR A 109 -5.57 -17.04 -27.15
N ALA A 110 -6.39 -17.96 -27.68
CA ALA A 110 -5.88 -19.06 -28.48
C ALA A 110 -4.91 -18.49 -29.52
N PRO A 111 -3.68 -19.02 -29.66
CA PRO A 111 -2.64 -18.33 -30.42
C PRO A 111 -3.16 -18.06 -31.83
N ALA A 112 -3.33 -16.79 -32.18
CA ALA A 112 -3.85 -16.40 -33.48
C ALA A 112 -2.93 -17.04 -34.52
N ALA A 113 -3.47 -17.95 -35.33
CA ALA A 113 -2.71 -18.58 -36.38
C ALA A 113 -2.30 -17.46 -37.34
N SER A 114 -1.03 -17.04 -37.32
CA SER A 114 -0.55 -16.03 -38.24
C SER A 114 -0.75 -16.61 -39.64
N THR A 115 -1.74 -16.08 -40.37
CA THR A 115 -2.08 -16.47 -41.74
C THR A 115 -1.02 -15.92 -42.68
N LYS A 116 0.20 -16.42 -42.59
CA LYS A 116 1.17 -16.27 -43.69
C LYS A 116 0.94 -17.44 -44.65
N PHE A 117 0.17 -17.14 -45.69
CA PHE A 117 -0.04 -17.97 -46.87
C PHE A 117 1.32 -18.42 -47.43
N GLY A 118 1.62 -19.72 -47.36
CA GLY A 118 2.73 -20.31 -48.13
C GLY A 118 3.46 -21.46 -47.44
N LYS A 119 3.30 -22.65 -48.03
CA LYS A 119 4.00 -23.94 -47.80
C LYS A 119 3.59 -24.75 -46.56
N LYS A 120 2.97 -25.90 -46.85
CA LYS A 120 2.68 -27.03 -45.95
C LYS A 120 3.98 -27.58 -45.35
N THR A 121 4.37 -27.11 -44.17
CA THR A 121 5.38 -27.78 -43.34
C THR A 121 4.69 -28.46 -42.17
N SER A 122 5.18 -29.66 -41.83
CA SER A 122 4.75 -30.56 -40.76
C SER A 122 4.13 -29.89 -39.53
N ALA A 123 3.05 -30.49 -39.00
CA ALA A 123 2.33 -30.10 -37.79
C ALA A 123 3.28 -29.72 -36.63
N GLN A 124 3.63 -28.44 -36.51
CA GLN A 124 4.31 -27.91 -35.33
C GLN A 124 3.28 -27.78 -34.22
N GLN A 125 3.51 -28.48 -33.11
CA GLN A 125 2.78 -28.26 -31.86
C GLN A 125 2.81 -26.76 -31.53
N LYS A 126 1.61 -26.18 -31.42
CA LYS A 126 1.42 -24.79 -30.97
C LYS A 126 1.95 -24.69 -29.53
N ARG A 127 3.06 -23.98 -29.34
CA ARG A 127 3.56 -23.65 -28.01
C ARG A 127 2.64 -22.58 -27.41
N SER A 128 2.29 -22.74 -26.13
CA SER A 128 1.58 -21.70 -25.37
C SER A 128 2.45 -20.45 -25.29
N ALA A 129 1.82 -19.29 -25.46
CA ALA A 129 2.48 -18.00 -25.36
C ALA A 129 1.67 -17.06 -24.46
N VAL A 130 2.37 -16.28 -23.63
CA VAL A 130 1.78 -15.29 -22.73
C VAL A 130 2.49 -13.95 -22.96
N SER A 131 1.75 -12.85 -22.87
CA SER A 131 2.32 -11.51 -23.01
C SER A 131 2.13 -10.69 -21.73
N PHE A 132 3.20 -10.07 -21.26
CA PHE A 132 3.22 -9.15 -20.13
C PHE A 132 3.72 -7.76 -20.53
N GLU A 133 3.45 -6.80 -19.66
CA GLU A 133 4.04 -5.47 -19.67
C GLU A 133 4.79 -5.25 -18.36
N LEU A 134 6.09 -4.95 -18.40
CA LEU A 134 6.83 -4.49 -17.23
C LEU A 134 6.57 -2.99 -17.08
N PHE A 135 5.76 -2.64 -16.08
CA PHE A 135 5.43 -1.27 -15.72
C PHE A 135 6.47 -0.71 -14.76
N ILE A 136 7.03 0.45 -15.09
CA ILE A 136 8.11 1.10 -14.33
C ILE A 136 7.59 2.39 -13.71
N PHE A 137 7.68 2.50 -12.39
CA PHE A 137 7.28 3.66 -11.59
C PHE A 137 8.35 4.76 -11.68
N GLU A 138 8.25 5.60 -12.71
CA GLU A 138 9.22 6.67 -13.00
C GLU A 138 9.33 7.67 -11.84
N ASN A 139 8.23 7.95 -11.13
CA ASN A 139 8.23 8.79 -9.93
C ASN A 139 9.10 8.20 -8.81
N MET A 140 8.97 6.91 -8.50
CA MET A 140 9.78 6.24 -7.46
C MET A 140 11.26 6.23 -7.85
N TYR A 141 11.55 5.98 -9.12
CA TYR A 141 12.91 6.08 -9.65
C TYR A 141 13.50 7.48 -9.47
N LEU A 142 12.75 8.52 -9.87
CA LEU A 142 13.20 9.91 -9.76
C LEU A 142 13.44 10.32 -8.31
N GLU A 143 12.55 9.94 -7.40
CA GLU A 143 12.68 10.19 -5.96
C GLU A 143 13.94 9.53 -5.39
N ARG A 144 14.22 8.26 -5.72
CA ARG A 144 15.46 7.60 -5.31
C ARG A 144 16.70 8.32 -5.85
N MET A 145 16.64 8.79 -7.10
CA MET A 145 17.77 9.51 -7.72
C MET A 145 18.00 10.89 -7.09
N GLU A 146 16.93 11.60 -6.71
CA GLU A 146 17.03 12.86 -5.97
C GLU A 146 17.66 12.64 -4.59
N ASN A 147 17.24 11.59 -3.89
CA ASN A 147 17.81 11.20 -2.60
C ASN A 147 19.29 10.77 -2.69
N TYR A 148 19.72 10.19 -3.80
CA TYR A 148 21.14 9.84 -4.00
C TYR A 148 22.01 11.07 -4.22
N ASN A 149 21.47 12.10 -4.88
CA ASN A 149 22.18 13.34 -5.17
C ASN A 149 22.20 14.32 -3.99
N SER A 150 21.26 14.19 -3.05
CA SER A 150 21.17 15.05 -1.86
C SER A 150 22.13 14.64 -0.73
N VAL A 151 22.79 13.48 -0.82
CA VAL A 151 23.83 13.07 0.14
C VAL A 151 25.08 13.94 -0.04
N PRO A 152 25.49 14.74 0.96
CA PRO A 152 26.66 15.59 0.84
C PRO A 152 27.91 14.76 0.56
N ALA A 153 28.70 15.15 -0.44
CA ALA A 153 29.96 14.50 -0.80
C ALA A 153 30.98 14.42 0.37
N SER A 154 30.72 15.09 1.51
CA SER A 154 31.57 15.06 2.69
C SER A 154 31.53 13.75 3.48
N GLU A 155 30.58 12.84 3.24
CA GLU A 155 30.51 11.53 3.93
C GLU A 155 31.10 10.35 3.15
N LEU A 156 31.53 10.53 1.88
CA LEU A 156 32.33 9.51 1.18
C LEU A 156 33.78 9.56 1.65
N GLY A 157 34.00 9.06 2.86
CA GLY A 157 35.31 8.83 3.45
C GLY A 157 36.15 7.88 2.59
N LYS A 158 37.31 8.39 2.17
CA LYS A 158 38.58 7.73 1.78
C LYS A 158 38.65 6.20 1.97
N GLY A 159 37.93 5.44 1.15
CA GLY A 159 38.15 4.01 0.95
C GLY A 159 38.98 3.80 -0.32
N GLY A 160 40.30 3.86 -0.20
CA GLY A 160 41.24 3.67 -1.31
C GLY A 160 41.27 2.23 -1.81
N GLY A 161 40.35 1.86 -2.70
CA GLY A 161 40.39 0.62 -3.47
C GLY A 161 40.95 0.86 -4.87
N LYS A 162 42.17 0.39 -5.14
CA LYS A 162 42.77 0.31 -6.48
C LYS A 162 41.78 -0.34 -7.46
N ARG A 163 41.35 0.39 -8.49
CA ARG A 163 40.79 -0.20 -9.70
C ARG A 163 41.78 -0.03 -10.84
N ASP A 164 42.19 -1.16 -11.39
CA ASP A 164 42.99 -1.25 -12.60
C ASP A 164 42.24 -0.61 -13.77
N ARG A 165 42.93 0.32 -14.41
CA ARG A 165 42.59 0.88 -15.72
C ARG A 165 43.13 -0.06 -16.79
N THR A 166 42.31 -0.37 -17.79
CA THR A 166 42.83 -0.75 -19.11
C THR A 166 41.86 -0.28 -20.19
N GLY A 167 42.41 0.43 -21.18
CA GLY A 167 41.81 0.54 -22.52
C GLY A 167 41.06 1.83 -22.82
N SER A 168 41.80 2.90 -23.14
CA SER A 168 41.31 4.05 -23.89
C SER A 168 41.41 3.77 -25.40
N MET A 169 40.43 4.21 -26.19
CA MET A 169 40.67 4.66 -27.57
C MET A 169 39.77 5.86 -27.88
N GLU A 170 40.44 6.98 -28.15
CA GLU A 170 39.91 8.18 -28.79
C GLU A 170 39.91 8.05 -30.32
N LEU A 171 38.96 8.75 -30.94
CA LEU A 171 38.96 9.51 -32.22
C LEU A 171 37.53 9.42 -32.79
N SER A 172 36.92 10.38 -33.48
CA SER A 172 37.13 11.81 -33.75
C SER A 172 35.89 12.27 -34.53
N THR A 173 35.44 13.50 -34.29
CA THR A 173 34.83 14.47 -35.24
C THR A 173 33.75 14.01 -36.25
N GLY A 174 32.63 14.74 -36.28
CA GLY A 174 32.15 15.32 -37.55
C GLY A 174 30.68 15.12 -37.93
N GLU A 175 29.95 16.25 -37.88
CA GLU A 175 28.94 16.70 -38.86
C GLU A 175 27.44 16.29 -38.75
N LYS A 176 26.65 17.36 -38.54
CA LYS A 176 25.45 17.81 -39.27
C LYS A 176 24.18 16.92 -39.31
N ALA A 177 23.16 17.45 -38.61
CA ALA A 177 21.75 17.34 -38.98
C ALA A 177 21.49 18.02 -40.34
N PRO A 178 20.44 17.66 -41.11
CA PRO A 178 19.07 18.10 -40.77
C PRO A 178 17.93 17.14 -41.19
N SER A 179 16.74 17.36 -40.64
CA SER A 179 15.53 17.77 -41.38
C SER A 179 14.22 17.19 -40.85
N LYS A 180 13.22 18.06 -40.93
CA LYS A 180 11.81 17.95 -40.50
C LYS A 180 11.11 16.77 -41.17
N VAL A 181 10.31 16.03 -40.39
CA VAL A 181 9.22 15.20 -40.92
C VAL A 181 7.89 15.76 -40.45
N GLN A 182 7.02 15.88 -41.44
CA GLN A 182 5.76 16.58 -41.54
C GLN A 182 4.64 15.80 -40.83
N ARG A 183 3.85 16.48 -39.98
CA ARG A 183 2.60 15.91 -39.43
C ARG A 183 1.59 15.75 -40.56
N VAL A 184 1.21 14.51 -40.85
CA VAL A 184 0.02 14.20 -41.62
C VAL A 184 -1.15 14.15 -40.64
N ALA A 185 -2.04 15.14 -40.76
CA ALA A 185 -3.40 15.08 -40.26
C ALA A 185 -4.21 14.15 -41.16
N GLY A 186 -4.96 13.21 -40.60
CA GLY A 186 -5.76 12.28 -41.38
C GLY A 186 -6.76 11.49 -40.54
N CYS A 187 -8.03 11.82 -40.76
CA CYS A 187 -9.27 11.07 -40.48
C CYS A 187 -9.60 10.68 -39.04
N GLY A 188 -10.59 11.38 -38.51
CA GLY A 188 -11.42 10.90 -37.42
C GLY A 188 -12.23 9.67 -37.84
N PHE A 189 -12.16 8.65 -37.01
CA PHE A 189 -13.19 7.64 -36.85
C PHE A 189 -13.48 7.55 -35.35
N GLU A 190 -14.69 7.95 -34.97
CA GLU A 190 -15.25 7.72 -33.64
C GLU A 190 -15.53 6.22 -33.50
N PHE A 191 -14.75 5.56 -32.64
CA PHE A 191 -15.03 4.19 -32.24
C PHE A 191 -15.96 4.20 -31.03
N HIS A 192 -17.23 3.88 -31.25
CA HIS A 192 -18.14 3.49 -30.17
C HIS A 192 -17.87 2.02 -29.81
N SER A 193 -17.33 1.80 -28.60
CA SER A 193 -17.23 0.46 -28.01
C SER A 193 -18.61 0.01 -27.51
N LEU A 194 -19.01 -1.20 -27.89
CA LEU A 194 -20.28 -1.85 -27.53
C LEU A 194 -20.15 -2.83 -26.34
N PHE A 195 -19.11 -2.69 -25.51
CA PHE A 195 -18.97 -3.45 -24.27
C PHE A 195 -19.18 -2.56 -23.05
N SER A 196 -20.44 -2.40 -22.66
CA SER A 196 -20.85 -1.89 -21.35
C SER A 196 -20.77 -3.02 -20.31
N LEU A 197 -19.74 -3.00 -19.46
CA LEU A 197 -19.75 -3.77 -18.21
C LEU A 197 -20.67 -3.07 -17.21
N SER A 198 -21.48 -3.85 -16.49
CA SER A 198 -22.36 -3.36 -15.44
C SER A 198 -21.58 -2.53 -14.42
N SER A 199 -21.99 -1.27 -14.30
CA SER A 199 -21.47 -0.29 -13.37
C SER A 199 -21.54 -0.78 -11.92
N ARG A 200 -20.38 -1.06 -11.31
CA ARG A 200 -20.18 -0.74 -9.88
C ARG A 200 -20.33 0.78 -9.79
N SER A 201 -21.25 1.26 -8.96
CA SER A 201 -21.64 2.68 -8.92
C SER A 201 -20.51 3.58 -8.43
N THR A 202 -19.56 3.89 -9.30
CA THR A 202 -18.85 5.16 -9.27
C THR A 202 -19.65 6.10 -10.15
N SER A 203 -20.50 6.93 -9.54
CA SER A 203 -21.18 8.00 -10.27
C SER A 203 -20.13 9.02 -10.71
N ALA A 204 -19.52 8.80 -11.87
CA ALA A 204 -18.78 9.83 -12.58
C ALA A 204 -19.81 10.83 -13.15
N LYS A 205 -20.26 11.77 -12.30
CA LYS A 205 -20.98 12.96 -12.73
C LYS A 205 -20.01 13.82 -13.54
N SER A 206 -20.28 13.95 -14.83
CA SER A 206 -19.66 14.94 -15.71
C SER A 206 -19.97 16.36 -15.22
N SER A 207 -18.94 17.02 -14.67
CA SER A 207 -18.59 18.45 -14.80
C SER A 207 -19.63 19.57 -14.56
N SER A 208 -20.78 19.27 -13.98
CA SER A 208 -21.62 20.25 -13.25
C SER A 208 -22.21 19.61 -11.99
N GLY A 209 -21.39 18.76 -11.34
CA GLY A 209 -21.76 18.11 -10.09
C GLY A 209 -22.25 19.15 -9.07
N PRO A 210 -23.24 18.80 -8.23
CA PRO A 210 -23.68 19.68 -7.15
C PRO A 210 -22.42 20.15 -6.42
N ILE A 211 -22.27 21.45 -6.26
CA ILE A 211 -21.21 22.05 -5.45
C ILE A 211 -21.22 21.26 -4.15
N ASP A 212 -20.11 20.56 -3.84
CA ASP A 212 -20.00 19.84 -2.58
C ASP A 212 -20.17 20.88 -1.49
N LEU A 213 -21.36 20.85 -0.88
CA LEU A 213 -21.70 21.77 0.17
C LEU A 213 -20.74 21.47 1.33
N SER A 214 -20.20 22.53 1.89
CA SER A 214 -19.32 22.43 3.05
C SER A 214 -19.87 23.31 4.16
N THR A 215 -19.82 22.78 5.37
CA THR A 215 -20.21 23.52 6.57
C THR A 215 -19.00 24.20 7.17
N HIS A 216 -19.10 25.51 7.43
CA HIS A 216 -18.07 26.25 8.15
C HIS A 216 -18.17 25.97 9.64
N VAL A 217 -17.10 25.44 10.21
CA VAL A 217 -17.00 25.08 11.63
C VAL A 217 -15.77 25.71 12.27
N VAL A 218 -15.83 25.89 13.58
CA VAL A 218 -14.64 26.16 14.40
C VAL A 218 -14.28 24.85 15.07
N VAL A 219 -13.05 24.37 14.91
CA VAL A 219 -12.59 23.12 15.52
C VAL A 219 -11.46 23.39 16.50
N GLN A 220 -11.49 22.69 17.63
CA GLN A 220 -10.41 22.61 18.60
C GLN A 220 -9.48 21.48 18.18
N LYS A 221 -8.27 21.82 17.72
CA LYS A 221 -7.25 20.82 17.42
C LYS A 221 -6.69 20.23 18.72
N ILE A 222 -6.59 18.92 18.79
CA ILE A 222 -6.08 18.16 19.94
C ILE A 222 -5.00 17.21 19.41
N GLU A 223 -3.84 17.20 20.05
CA GLU A 223 -2.68 16.38 19.66
C GLU A 223 -2.34 15.39 20.76
N CYS A 224 -2.16 14.11 20.40
CA CYS A 224 -1.58 13.11 21.28
C CYS A 224 -0.06 13.29 21.27
N MET A 225 0.48 14.03 22.25
CA MET A 225 1.90 14.41 22.27
C MET A 225 2.83 13.21 22.46
N HIS A 226 2.48 12.35 23.42
CA HIS A 226 3.20 11.13 23.75
C HIS A 226 2.29 10.22 24.58
N LEU A 227 2.74 9.00 24.77
CA LEU A 227 2.15 8.07 25.73
C LEU A 227 3.00 8.11 27.01
N THR A 228 2.36 8.03 28.17
CA THR A 228 3.07 7.85 29.44
C THR A 228 3.76 6.48 29.47
N VAL A 229 4.55 6.23 30.51
CA VAL A 229 5.21 4.92 30.67
C VAL A 229 4.19 3.79 30.90
N GLU A 230 3.01 4.12 31.39
CA GLU A 230 1.84 3.24 31.54
C GLU A 230 1.01 3.12 30.24
N GLY A 231 1.46 3.75 29.14
CA GLY A 231 0.77 3.70 27.85
C GLY A 231 -0.43 4.65 27.73
N GLN A 232 -0.67 5.54 28.71
CA GLN A 232 -1.79 6.47 28.69
C GLN A 232 -1.50 7.67 27.77
N PRO A 233 -2.46 8.13 26.96
CA PRO A 233 -2.24 9.26 26.06
C PRO A 233 -2.19 10.59 26.82
N VAL A 234 -1.23 11.45 26.46
CA VAL A 234 -1.21 12.85 26.90
C VAL A 234 -1.75 13.72 25.77
N PHE A 235 -3.03 14.08 25.87
CA PHE A 235 -3.70 14.96 24.90
C PHE A 235 -3.48 16.42 25.26
N VAL A 236 -3.03 17.21 24.28
CA VAL A 236 -2.84 18.65 24.41
C VAL A 236 -3.78 19.38 23.48
N GLN A 237 -4.65 20.22 24.06
CA GLN A 237 -5.49 21.13 23.30
C GLN A 237 -4.64 22.25 22.70
N LYS A 238 -4.76 22.47 21.40
CA LYS A 238 -4.04 23.50 20.64
C LYS A 238 -4.94 24.72 20.39
N VAL A 239 -4.64 25.49 19.35
CA VAL A 239 -5.48 26.62 18.95
C VAL A 239 -6.78 26.15 18.28
N LYS A 240 -7.85 26.94 18.46
CA LYS A 240 -9.07 26.80 17.67
C LYS A 240 -8.81 27.33 16.27
N VAL A 241 -9.27 26.61 15.26
CA VAL A 241 -9.09 26.97 13.85
C VAL A 241 -10.41 26.90 13.10
N ASN A 242 -10.58 27.76 12.09
CA ASN A 242 -11.71 27.68 11.18
C ASN A 242 -11.46 26.55 10.16
N ALA A 243 -12.50 25.79 9.87
CA ALA A 243 -12.45 24.72 8.88
C ALA A 243 -13.76 24.63 8.08
N LEU A 244 -13.65 24.07 6.88
CA LEU A 244 -14.79 23.70 6.03
C LEU A 244 -14.79 22.18 5.92
N VAL A 245 -15.84 21.54 6.43
CA VAL A 245 -16.05 20.08 6.36
C VAL A 245 -17.09 19.79 5.28
N ALA A 246 -16.79 18.87 4.37
CA ALA A 246 -17.74 18.45 3.34
C ALA A 246 -18.99 17.80 3.97
N ASP A 247 -20.18 18.14 3.46
CA ASP A 247 -21.45 17.63 3.96
C ASP A 247 -21.70 16.15 3.59
N SER A 248 -21.00 15.65 2.57
CA SER A 248 -21.03 14.25 2.12
C SER A 248 -19.68 13.58 2.29
N PHE A 249 -19.70 12.29 2.63
CA PHE A 249 -18.48 11.50 2.76
C PHE A 249 -17.87 11.19 1.38
N LEU A 250 -16.53 11.15 1.34
CA LEU A 250 -15.72 10.76 0.20
C LEU A 250 -15.63 9.24 0.04
N ALA A 251 -15.54 8.53 1.16
CA ALA A 251 -15.41 7.08 1.23
C ALA A 251 -15.97 6.56 2.57
N HIS A 252 -16.22 5.26 2.66
CA HIS A 252 -16.55 4.62 3.92
C HIS A 252 -16.05 3.17 3.97
N GLY A 253 -15.74 2.72 5.18
CA GLY A 253 -15.50 1.32 5.50
C GLY A 253 -16.76 0.67 6.07
N SER A 254 -16.55 -0.41 6.84
CA SER A 254 -17.62 -1.12 7.55
C SER A 254 -18.18 -0.34 8.75
N MET A 255 -17.36 0.51 9.37
CA MET A 255 -17.71 1.21 10.61
C MET A 255 -17.52 2.74 10.55
N GLU A 256 -16.73 3.22 9.59
CA GLU A 256 -16.30 4.61 9.53
C GLU A 256 -16.59 5.25 8.18
N ALA A 257 -16.88 6.54 8.20
CA ALA A 257 -16.97 7.37 7.00
C ALA A 257 -15.88 8.44 7.02
N VAL A 258 -15.42 8.77 5.82
CA VAL A 258 -14.31 9.68 5.56
C VAL A 258 -14.84 10.92 4.86
N PHE A 259 -14.55 12.11 5.37
CA PHE A 259 -14.97 13.38 4.78
C PHE A 259 -13.74 14.22 4.45
N GLU A 260 -13.87 15.09 3.44
CA GLU A 260 -12.83 16.08 3.13
C GLU A 260 -12.95 17.27 4.10
N ILE A 261 -11.81 17.75 4.60
CA ILE A 261 -11.73 18.96 5.42
C ILE A 261 -10.69 19.92 4.83
N THR A 262 -11.01 21.21 4.82
CA THR A 262 -10.08 22.26 4.38
C THR A 262 -9.98 23.37 5.43
N PHE A 263 -8.80 23.98 5.55
CA PHE A 263 -8.52 25.06 6.48
C PHE A 263 -8.26 26.35 5.69
N PRO A 264 -9.24 27.27 5.58
CA PRO A 264 -9.13 28.46 4.73
C PRO A 264 -7.92 29.35 5.04
N ASP A 265 -7.54 29.42 6.32
CA ASP A 265 -6.43 30.24 6.82
C ASP A 265 -5.06 29.58 6.60
N SER A 266 -5.02 28.31 6.17
CA SER A 266 -3.79 27.57 5.92
C SER A 266 -3.21 27.93 4.56
N LYS A 267 -1.93 28.31 4.53
CA LYS A 267 -1.17 28.47 3.28
C LYS A 267 -0.77 27.12 2.65
N SER A 268 -1.02 26.01 3.34
CA SER A 268 -0.61 24.69 2.86
C SER A 268 -1.53 24.21 1.74
N THR A 269 -0.93 23.58 0.73
CA THR A 269 -1.65 22.83 -0.31
C THR A 269 -2.01 21.41 0.14
N THR A 270 -1.59 20.99 1.35
CA THR A 270 -1.93 19.69 1.92
C THR A 270 -3.44 19.55 2.05
N LYS A 271 -3.98 18.48 1.48
CA LYS A 271 -5.37 18.09 1.66
C LYS A 271 -5.48 17.20 2.88
N TYR A 272 -6.56 17.34 3.62
CA TYR A 272 -6.83 16.55 4.82
C TYR A 272 -8.16 15.83 4.68
N ILE A 273 -8.29 14.74 5.42
CA ILE A 273 -9.54 14.04 5.62
C ILE A 273 -9.83 13.91 7.11
N VAL A 274 -11.10 13.80 7.45
CA VAL A 274 -11.58 13.47 8.79
C VAL A 274 -12.40 12.20 8.77
N LYS A 275 -12.25 11.38 9.80
CA LYS A 275 -12.96 10.12 9.97
C LYS A 275 -13.85 10.19 11.20
N ARG A 276 -15.03 9.58 11.07
CA ARG A 276 -15.91 9.29 12.21
C ARG A 276 -16.52 7.91 12.07
N PHE A 277 -16.83 7.29 13.20
CA PHE A 277 -17.72 6.14 13.21
C PHE A 277 -19.15 6.55 12.80
N PHE A 278 -19.83 5.63 12.11
CA PHE A 278 -21.28 5.59 11.96
C PHE A 278 -21.88 4.33 12.60
N ARG A 279 -21.02 3.40 13.05
CA ARG A 279 -21.36 2.20 13.82
C ARG A 279 -20.24 1.91 14.81
N LEU A 280 -20.59 1.53 16.04
CA LEU A 280 -19.64 1.06 17.06
C LEU A 280 -19.78 -0.45 17.28
N THR A 281 -18.68 -1.12 17.58
CA THR A 281 -18.60 -2.59 17.74
C THR A 281 -19.38 -3.08 18.97
N THR A 282 -19.40 -2.30 20.03
CA THR A 282 -20.07 -2.62 21.31
C THR A 282 -21.58 -2.78 21.20
N LEU A 283 -22.19 -2.26 20.13
CA LEU A 283 -23.64 -2.25 19.93
C LEU A 283 -24.12 -3.21 18.84
N SER A 284 -23.22 -3.93 18.15
CA SER A 284 -23.61 -4.92 17.14
C SER A 284 -23.89 -6.28 17.76
N SER A 285 -24.91 -6.37 18.60
CA SER A 285 -25.42 -7.66 19.06
C SER A 285 -26.21 -8.35 17.93
N ASN A 286 -25.62 -9.40 17.36
CA ASN A 286 -26.29 -10.51 16.66
C ASN A 286 -27.01 -10.28 15.32
N GLU A 287 -27.17 -9.06 14.80
CA GLU A 287 -27.92 -8.86 13.55
C GLU A 287 -27.02 -8.79 12.29
N ASP A 288 -27.24 -9.78 11.42
CA ASP A 288 -27.09 -9.81 9.96
C ASP A 288 -25.77 -10.27 9.32
N ASN A 289 -25.74 -11.59 9.05
CA ASN A 289 -24.84 -12.31 8.15
C ASN A 289 -25.11 -12.06 6.64
N ASN A 290 -25.89 -11.05 6.27
CA ASN A 290 -26.11 -10.71 4.87
C ASN A 290 -24.91 -9.90 4.39
N GLY A 291 -23.93 -10.56 3.74
CA GLY A 291 -22.63 -10.02 3.33
C GLY A 291 -22.59 -8.79 2.40
N ALA A 292 -23.66 -8.00 2.31
CA ALA A 292 -23.63 -6.66 1.73
C ALA A 292 -23.03 -5.66 2.73
N MET A 293 -22.07 -4.85 2.27
CA MET A 293 -21.55 -3.72 3.04
C MET A 293 -22.71 -2.77 3.37
N PRO A 294 -23.00 -2.49 4.65
CA PRO A 294 -24.07 -1.58 5.01
C PRO A 294 -23.77 -0.19 4.45
N THR A 295 -24.74 0.40 3.75
CA THR A 295 -24.68 1.81 3.38
C THR A 295 -24.80 2.65 4.66
N PRO A 296 -23.87 3.58 4.93
CA PRO A 296 -23.93 4.40 6.14
C PRO A 296 -25.22 5.22 6.18
N ASP A 297 -26.11 4.92 7.13
CA ASP A 297 -27.22 5.81 7.45
C ASP A 297 -26.72 6.87 8.45
N MET A 298 -26.47 8.09 7.94
CA MET A 298 -26.02 9.20 8.78
C MET A 298 -27.18 9.92 9.48
N SER A 299 -28.43 9.54 9.21
CA SER A 299 -29.61 10.18 9.81
C SER A 299 -29.94 9.63 11.20
N SER A 300 -29.53 8.39 11.49
CA SER A 300 -29.69 7.75 12.79
C SER A 300 -28.31 7.43 13.37
N ILE A 301 -27.93 8.11 14.45
CA ILE A 301 -26.64 7.88 15.12
C ILE A 301 -26.93 7.00 16.35
N PRO A 302 -26.51 5.72 16.37
CA PRO A 302 -26.89 4.77 17.41
C PRO A 302 -26.04 4.88 18.68
N PHE A 303 -25.31 5.99 18.87
CA PHE A 303 -24.38 6.19 19.98
C PHE A 303 -24.39 7.66 20.44
N THR A 304 -23.93 7.88 21.65
CA THR A 304 -23.73 9.21 22.23
C THR A 304 -22.41 9.84 21.75
N VAL A 305 -22.28 11.16 21.93
CA VAL A 305 -21.06 11.90 21.61
C VAL A 305 -19.86 11.39 22.43
N ASP A 306 -20.10 10.99 23.67
CA ASP A 306 -19.06 10.52 24.59
C ASP A 306 -18.56 9.13 24.20
N GLU A 307 -19.45 8.19 23.87
CA GLU A 307 -19.09 6.86 23.34
C GLU A 307 -18.28 6.97 22.04
N HIS A 308 -18.73 7.83 21.12
CA HIS A 308 -18.00 8.09 19.88
C HIS A 308 -16.61 8.68 20.11
N SER A 309 -16.54 9.68 20.99
CA SER A 309 -15.28 10.36 21.30
C SER A 309 -14.29 9.42 21.98
N ALA A 310 -14.76 8.53 22.86
CA ALA A 310 -13.94 7.50 23.48
C ALA A 310 -13.30 6.58 22.42
N GLU A 311 -14.09 6.09 21.46
CA GLU A 311 -13.62 5.19 20.39
C GLU A 311 -12.64 5.87 19.43
N ILE A 312 -12.92 7.11 19.03
CA ILE A 312 -12.01 7.90 18.19
C ILE A 312 -10.70 8.21 18.92
N CYS A 313 -10.76 8.54 20.21
CA CYS A 313 -9.58 8.73 21.05
C CYS A 313 -8.76 7.44 21.15
N ALA A 314 -9.41 6.31 21.44
CA ALA A 314 -8.75 5.00 21.52
C ALA A 314 -8.05 4.65 20.19
N LYS A 315 -8.68 4.94 19.05
CA LYS A 315 -8.05 4.76 17.74
C LYS A 315 -6.82 5.65 17.54
N CYS A 316 -6.89 6.91 17.94
CA CYS A 316 -5.74 7.81 17.92
C CYS A 316 -4.58 7.26 18.78
N VAL A 317 -4.88 6.74 19.98
CA VAL A 317 -3.90 6.11 20.87
C VAL A 317 -3.24 4.91 20.21
N ARG A 318 -4.01 3.97 19.65
CA ARG A 318 -3.48 2.77 18.97
C ARG A 318 -2.51 3.11 17.85
N LEU A 319 -2.82 4.16 17.07
CA LEU A 319 -1.94 4.60 15.98
C LEU A 319 -0.68 5.31 16.50
N ALA A 320 -0.77 6.08 17.58
CA ALA A 320 0.39 6.65 18.27
C ALA A 320 1.29 5.56 18.87
N GLN A 321 0.71 4.53 19.48
CA GLN A 321 1.40 3.32 19.96
C GLN A 321 2.12 2.60 18.82
N GLY A 322 1.42 2.34 17.70
CA GLY A 322 2.01 1.74 16.50
C GLY A 322 3.22 2.52 15.98
N SER A 323 3.12 3.86 15.93
CA SER A 323 4.24 4.73 15.54
C SER A 323 5.44 4.59 16.48
N GLN A 324 5.20 4.49 17.79
CA GLN A 324 6.27 4.30 18.78
C GLN A 324 6.92 2.92 18.63
N PHE A 325 6.13 1.86 18.52
CA PHE A 325 6.66 0.50 18.29
C PHE A 325 7.49 0.42 17.01
N LEU A 326 7.07 1.10 15.93
CA LEU A 326 7.81 1.08 14.67
C LEU A 326 9.18 1.75 14.80
N LYS A 327 9.27 2.85 15.56
CA LYS A 327 10.56 3.49 15.89
C LYS A 327 11.46 2.54 16.68
N ASP A 328 10.92 1.83 17.66
CA ASP A 328 11.69 0.92 18.49
C ASP A 328 12.12 -0.35 17.72
N PHE A 329 11.27 -0.85 16.82
CA PHE A 329 11.62 -1.87 15.84
C PHE A 329 12.79 -1.45 14.95
N TYR A 330 12.77 -0.24 14.39
CA TYR A 330 13.87 0.26 13.57
C TYR A 330 15.17 0.42 14.35
N LYS A 331 15.12 0.91 15.59
CA LYS A 331 16.29 0.96 16.47
C LYS A 331 16.85 -0.44 16.74
N ALA A 332 15.98 -1.43 16.99
CA ALA A 332 16.40 -2.81 17.22
C ALA A 332 17.08 -3.41 15.98
N CYS A 333 16.51 -3.19 14.78
CA CYS A 333 17.10 -3.62 13.51
C CYS A 333 18.47 -2.96 13.27
N GLN A 334 18.56 -1.64 13.48
CA GLN A 334 19.80 -0.89 13.31
C GLN A 334 20.91 -1.40 14.25
N LYS A 335 20.58 -1.62 15.53
CA LYS A 335 21.52 -2.14 16.53
C LYS A 335 22.08 -3.52 16.15
N LYS A 336 21.29 -4.33 15.44
CA LYS A 336 21.68 -5.67 14.97
C LYS A 336 22.22 -5.69 13.53
N GLY A 337 22.28 -4.55 12.84
CA GLY A 337 22.73 -4.47 11.46
C GLY A 337 21.80 -5.17 10.46
N ILE A 338 20.51 -5.27 10.77
CA ILE A 338 19.51 -5.93 9.92
C ILE A 338 18.98 -4.91 8.92
N ASP A 339 18.99 -5.27 7.63
CA ASP A 339 18.41 -4.44 6.59
C ASP A 339 16.89 -4.64 6.53
N VAL A 340 16.17 -3.52 6.46
CA VAL A 340 14.71 -3.47 6.51
C VAL A 340 14.22 -2.36 5.60
N TYR A 341 12.95 -2.41 5.20
CA TYR A 341 12.31 -1.31 4.48
C TYR A 341 12.08 -0.13 5.44
N LYS A 342 12.87 0.94 5.30
CA LYS A 342 12.94 2.08 6.25
C LYS A 342 11.88 3.16 6.04
N HIS A 343 11.01 3.01 5.05
CA HIS A 343 10.01 4.02 4.68
C HIS A 343 8.62 3.71 5.22
N LEU A 344 8.48 2.75 6.14
CA LEU A 344 7.19 2.57 6.82
C LEU A 344 7.03 3.71 7.81
N GLN A 345 5.83 4.27 7.82
CA GLN A 345 5.41 5.26 8.79
C GLN A 345 3.93 5.06 9.08
N PHE A 346 3.54 5.33 10.32
CA PHE A 346 2.14 5.51 10.65
C PHE A 346 1.71 6.91 10.21
N ALA A 347 0.46 7.05 9.77
CA ALA A 347 -0.10 8.35 9.42
C ALA A 347 0.02 9.33 10.61
N ASN A 348 0.29 10.59 10.30
CA ASN A 348 0.22 11.66 11.29
C ASN A 348 -1.24 11.99 11.58
N LEU A 349 -1.61 11.95 12.86
CA LEU A 349 -3.00 12.03 13.28
C LEU A 349 -3.22 13.18 14.25
N TRP A 350 -4.38 13.79 14.12
CA TRP A 350 -4.87 14.77 15.08
C TRP A 350 -6.33 14.50 15.38
N LEU A 351 -6.73 14.86 16.59
CA LEU A 351 -8.13 14.91 16.96
C LEU A 351 -8.67 16.32 16.71
N LEU A 352 -9.87 16.44 16.16
CA LEU A 352 -10.56 17.72 15.99
C LEU A 352 -11.91 17.67 16.68
N GLN A 353 -12.14 18.56 17.64
CA GLN A 353 -13.44 18.65 18.32
C GLN A 353 -14.20 19.87 17.79
N GLU A 354 -15.41 19.66 17.26
CA GLU A 354 -16.27 20.76 16.80
C GLU A 354 -16.65 21.68 17.97
N CYS A 355 -16.52 22.99 17.76
CA CYS A 355 -16.87 24.02 18.71
C CYS A 355 -18.05 24.85 18.20
N ARG A 356 -19.09 25.00 19.03
CA ARG A 356 -20.26 25.89 18.83
C ARG A 356 -21.19 25.49 17.68
N VAL A 357 -20.66 25.26 16.48
CA VAL A 357 -21.43 24.93 15.27
C VAL A 357 -21.16 23.48 14.91
N VAL A 358 -22.25 22.72 14.82
CA VAL A 358 -22.27 21.31 14.43
C VAL A 358 -22.30 21.24 12.91
N SER A 359 -21.36 20.50 12.31
CA SER A 359 -21.43 20.25 10.86
C SER A 359 -22.56 19.30 10.51
N LYS A 360 -23.10 19.41 9.30
CA LYS A 360 -24.05 18.41 8.78
C LYS A 360 -23.43 17.01 8.74
N ALA A 361 -22.12 16.94 8.51
CA ALA A 361 -21.35 15.70 8.50
C ALA A 361 -21.30 15.04 9.88
N SER A 362 -21.16 15.78 10.98
CA SER A 362 -21.15 15.21 12.34
C SER A 362 -22.54 14.86 12.84
N GLY A 363 -23.54 15.70 12.55
CA GLY A 363 -24.90 15.57 13.07
C GLY A 363 -25.07 15.93 14.56
N MET A 364 -24.00 15.85 15.37
CA MET A 364 -24.08 16.05 16.82
C MET A 364 -22.79 16.58 17.52
N GLY A 365 -21.91 17.29 16.82
CA GLY A 365 -20.76 17.97 17.45
C GLY A 365 -19.67 17.01 17.92
N LEU A 366 -19.24 16.13 17.01
CA LEU A 366 -18.35 15.01 17.30
C LEU A 366 -16.87 15.41 17.37
N THR A 367 -16.08 14.49 17.95
CA THR A 367 -14.62 14.48 17.81
C THR A 367 -14.24 13.67 16.58
N TRP A 368 -13.43 14.25 15.71
CA TRP A 368 -12.98 13.62 14.47
C TRP A 368 -11.54 13.15 14.57
N LEU A 369 -11.20 12.06 13.86
CA LEU A 369 -9.82 11.68 13.61
C LEU A 369 -9.38 12.28 12.25
N MET A 370 -8.45 13.23 12.27
CA MET A 370 -7.90 13.88 11.08
C MET A 370 -6.56 13.25 10.67
N GLU A 371 -6.39 13.04 9.37
CA GLU A 371 -5.10 12.68 8.75
C GLU A 371 -4.89 13.42 7.43
N GLU A 372 -3.66 13.41 6.94
CA GLU A 372 -3.35 13.88 5.59
C GLU A 372 -4.00 12.98 4.54
N ARG A 373 -4.56 13.58 3.50
CA ARG A 373 -5.17 12.82 2.40
C ARG A 373 -4.08 12.21 1.55
N HIS A 374 -4.06 10.89 1.48
CA HIS A 374 -3.15 10.17 0.61
C HIS A 374 -3.39 10.51 -0.87
N VAL A 375 -2.29 10.74 -1.60
CA VAL A 375 -2.32 11.02 -3.05
C VAL A 375 -2.68 9.75 -3.84
N SER A 376 -2.25 8.59 -3.34
CA SER A 376 -2.60 7.29 -3.90
C SER A 376 -4.00 6.86 -3.44
N SER A 377 -4.84 6.44 -4.38
CA SER A 377 -6.08 5.72 -4.09
C SER A 377 -5.87 4.23 -3.90
N HIS A 378 -4.67 3.72 -4.17
CA HIS A 378 -4.34 2.31 -4.06
C HIS A 378 -3.88 1.98 -2.64
N VAL A 379 -4.64 1.11 -1.97
CA VAL A 379 -4.33 0.55 -0.65
C VAL A 379 -3.84 -0.87 -0.84
N THR A 380 -2.62 -1.16 -0.43
CA THR A 380 -2.06 -2.50 -0.30
C THR A 380 -2.36 -3.02 1.10
N ARG A 381 -3.09 -4.13 1.18
CA ARG A 381 -3.33 -4.83 2.43
C ARG A 381 -2.25 -5.88 2.63
N PHE A 382 -1.43 -5.74 3.67
CA PHE A 382 -0.37 -6.69 4.01
C PHE A 382 -0.91 -7.81 4.87
N SER A 383 -1.71 -7.46 5.88
CA SER A 383 -2.46 -8.41 6.69
C SER A 383 -3.91 -7.98 6.79
N GLY A 384 -4.80 -8.95 6.92
CA GLY A 384 -6.12 -8.74 7.48
C GLY A 384 -6.11 -8.99 8.98
N THR A 385 -7.28 -8.82 9.58
CA THR A 385 -7.50 -9.15 10.98
C THR A 385 -7.19 -10.62 11.30
N LEU A 386 -7.83 -11.52 10.56
CA LEU A 386 -7.81 -12.97 10.81
C LEU A 386 -7.01 -13.71 9.72
N GLN A 387 -6.34 -12.94 8.85
CA GLN A 387 -5.64 -13.44 7.68
C GLN A 387 -4.28 -12.77 7.58
N HIS A 388 -3.23 -13.50 7.93
CA HIS A 388 -1.85 -13.06 7.88
C HIS A 388 -1.15 -13.92 6.82
N ALA A 389 -1.13 -13.44 5.57
CA ALA A 389 -0.54 -14.16 4.46
C ALA A 389 0.96 -14.40 4.71
N SER A 390 1.39 -15.67 4.66
CA SER A 390 2.71 -16.07 5.15
C SER A 390 3.81 -16.09 4.10
N VAL A 391 3.47 -15.90 2.82
CA VAL A 391 4.42 -16.12 1.71
C VAL A 391 4.64 -14.83 0.94
N HIS A 392 5.67 -14.08 1.33
CA HIS A 392 6.13 -12.91 0.59
C HIS A 392 7.65 -12.87 0.52
N SER A 393 8.19 -12.51 -0.64
CA SER A 393 9.63 -12.34 -0.89
C SER A 393 10.07 -10.88 -0.86
N GLU A 394 9.13 -9.93 -0.92
CA GLU A 394 9.43 -8.51 -0.92
C GLU A 394 9.90 -8.03 0.46
N ILE A 395 10.95 -7.21 0.49
CA ILE A 395 11.50 -6.67 1.75
C ILE A 395 10.48 -5.82 2.52
N SER A 396 9.56 -5.12 1.83
CA SER A 396 8.46 -4.36 2.45
C SER A 396 7.54 -5.28 3.25
N HIS A 397 7.03 -6.33 2.61
CA HIS A 397 6.19 -7.35 3.24
C HIS A 397 6.93 -8.02 4.41
N LEU A 398 8.16 -8.51 4.17
CA LEU A 398 8.98 -9.13 5.21
C LEU A 398 9.18 -8.19 6.41
N THR A 399 9.40 -6.89 6.16
CA THR A 399 9.57 -5.88 7.22
C THR A 399 8.29 -5.69 8.01
N ILE A 400 7.13 -5.61 7.35
CA ILE A 400 5.82 -5.44 8.00
C ILE A 400 5.48 -6.64 8.88
N TYR A 401 5.72 -7.86 8.40
CA TYR A 401 5.51 -9.08 9.17
C TYR A 401 6.46 -9.19 10.36
N ALA A 402 7.74 -8.86 10.16
CA ALA A 402 8.72 -8.82 11.24
C ALA A 402 8.39 -7.73 12.27
N PHE A 403 7.82 -6.60 11.83
CA PHE A 403 7.33 -5.56 12.72
C PHE A 403 6.16 -6.06 13.57
N ALA A 404 5.14 -6.68 12.99
CA ALA A 404 4.03 -7.27 13.74
C ALA A 404 4.51 -8.30 14.78
N HIS A 405 5.46 -9.16 14.39
CA HIS A 405 6.07 -10.14 15.29
C HIS A 405 6.91 -9.48 16.39
N PHE A 406 7.68 -8.44 16.06
CA PHE A 406 8.42 -7.67 17.04
C PHE A 406 7.50 -7.05 18.10
N VAL A 407 6.34 -6.51 17.70
CA VAL A 407 5.35 -5.98 18.66
C VAL A 407 4.84 -7.07 19.58
N LEU A 408 4.47 -8.23 19.03
CA LEU A 408 4.03 -9.39 19.82
C LEU A 408 5.07 -9.79 20.87
N GLU A 409 6.32 -10.00 20.45
CA GLU A 409 7.39 -10.44 21.35
C GLU A 409 7.78 -9.35 22.37
N SER A 410 7.91 -8.10 21.93
CA SER A 410 8.30 -6.98 22.82
C SER A 410 7.24 -6.64 23.85
N THR A 411 5.97 -6.95 23.57
CA THR A 411 4.84 -6.78 24.49
C THR A 411 4.52 -8.05 25.27
N LYS A 412 5.38 -9.08 25.22
CA LYS A 412 5.16 -10.38 25.87
C LYS A 412 3.80 -10.99 25.52
N HIS A 413 3.46 -10.97 24.23
CA HIS A 413 2.24 -11.54 23.67
C HIS A 413 0.95 -10.83 24.09
N GLN A 414 1.03 -9.59 24.57
CA GLN A 414 -0.17 -8.81 24.93
C GLN A 414 -0.79 -8.07 23.74
N ILE A 415 0.02 -7.67 22.76
CA ILE A 415 -0.41 -6.85 21.63
C ILE A 415 0.13 -7.43 20.33
N VAL A 416 -0.72 -7.53 19.31
CA VAL A 416 -0.29 -7.77 17.93
C VAL A 416 -0.81 -6.66 17.02
N CYS A 417 0.02 -6.18 16.10
CA CYS A 417 -0.45 -5.28 15.05
C CYS A 417 -1.06 -6.10 13.92
N ALA A 418 -2.38 -6.00 13.75
CA ALA A 418 -3.14 -6.66 12.69
C ALA A 418 -3.76 -5.63 11.73
N ASP A 419 -4.35 -6.15 10.65
CA ASP A 419 -4.93 -5.35 9.57
C ASP A 419 -3.97 -4.29 9.01
N LEU A 420 -2.69 -4.64 8.94
CA LEU A 420 -1.65 -3.73 8.47
C LEU A 420 -1.88 -3.48 6.99
N GLN A 421 -2.37 -2.28 6.73
CA GLN A 421 -2.55 -1.76 5.40
C GLN A 421 -1.56 -0.62 5.21
N ALA A 422 -1.11 -0.44 3.99
CA ALA A 422 -0.57 0.83 3.58
C ALA A 422 -1.16 1.12 2.22
N THR A 423 -1.59 2.35 1.97
CA THR A 423 -1.41 2.91 0.63
C THR A 423 0.09 3.04 0.39
N VAL A 424 0.53 4.08 -0.26
CA VAL A 424 1.74 4.70 0.26
C VAL A 424 1.38 5.40 1.61
N ASP A 425 0.71 4.67 2.57
CA ASP A 425 0.16 5.01 3.94
C ASP A 425 -1.28 4.46 4.31
N SER A 426 -1.50 3.95 5.55
CA SER A 426 -2.77 3.60 6.30
C SER A 426 -3.35 2.15 6.18
N GLY A 427 -3.57 1.39 7.29
CA GLY A 427 -4.59 1.40 8.39
C GLY A 427 -4.41 0.22 9.42
N VAL A 428 -5.18 0.14 10.54
CA VAL A 428 -5.09 -0.89 11.64
C VAL A 428 -6.48 -1.25 12.23
N GLY A 429 -6.72 -2.52 12.60
CA GLY A 429 -7.93 -3.04 13.28
C GLY A 429 -7.61 -3.91 14.52
N ASP A 430 -8.52 -3.99 15.49
CA ASP A 430 -8.37 -4.71 16.77
C ASP A 430 -9.42 -5.81 16.93
N HIS A 431 -8.96 -7.02 17.28
CA HIS A 431 -9.78 -8.23 17.40
C HIS A 431 -9.34 -9.12 18.57
N GLY A 432 -8.66 -8.54 19.56
CA GLY A 432 -8.27 -9.22 20.79
C GLY A 432 -7.53 -10.56 20.56
N ILE A 433 -7.86 -11.54 21.40
CA ILE A 433 -7.24 -12.88 21.41
C ILE A 433 -7.37 -13.59 20.06
N GLN A 434 -8.53 -13.47 19.39
CA GLN A 434 -8.75 -14.14 18.12
C GLN A 434 -7.78 -13.63 17.04
N GLY A 435 -7.51 -12.32 17.02
CA GLY A 435 -6.48 -11.73 16.16
C GLY A 435 -5.08 -12.25 16.49
N ILE A 436 -4.72 -12.32 17.78
CA ILE A 436 -3.42 -12.85 18.24
C ILE A 436 -3.25 -14.31 17.83
N ASN A 437 -4.21 -15.17 18.15
CA ASN A 437 -4.17 -16.60 17.83
C ASN A 437 -4.14 -16.85 16.32
N SER A 438 -4.84 -16.03 15.54
CA SER A 438 -4.77 -16.06 14.08
C SER A 438 -3.35 -15.77 13.58
N PHE A 439 -2.70 -14.73 14.11
CA PHE A 439 -1.32 -14.39 13.77
C PHE A 439 -0.35 -15.51 14.13
N LEU A 440 -0.41 -16.04 15.35
CA LEU A 440 0.46 -17.12 15.83
C LEU A 440 0.41 -18.36 14.91
N LYS A 441 -0.79 -18.76 14.48
CA LYS A 441 -0.98 -19.93 13.60
C LYS A 441 -0.38 -19.71 12.21
N GLN A 442 -0.53 -18.50 11.67
CA GLN A 442 -0.25 -18.20 10.27
C GLN A 442 1.16 -17.67 10.05
N HIS A 443 1.76 -17.00 11.04
CA HIS A 443 3.08 -16.39 10.90
C HIS A 443 4.18 -17.45 10.71
N ARG A 444 5.10 -17.16 9.80
CA ARG A 444 6.33 -17.91 9.58
C ARG A 444 7.48 -16.92 9.64
N CYS A 445 8.46 -17.18 10.50
CA CYS A 445 9.62 -16.31 10.63
C CYS A 445 10.36 -16.24 9.30
N GLY A 446 10.68 -15.00 8.89
CA GLY A 446 11.61 -14.74 7.81
C GLY A 446 12.98 -14.27 8.32
N ILE A 447 13.85 -13.91 7.38
CA ILE A 447 15.23 -13.48 7.67
C ILE A 447 15.34 -12.31 8.66
N ILE A 448 14.34 -11.41 8.69
CA ILE A 448 14.32 -10.27 9.61
C ILE A 448 13.97 -10.73 11.04
N CYS A 449 12.97 -11.61 11.19
CA CYS A 449 12.60 -12.19 12.49
C CYS A 449 13.78 -12.97 13.10
N GLU A 450 14.46 -13.78 12.28
CA GLU A 450 15.65 -14.54 12.68
C GLU A 450 16.80 -13.62 13.09
N GLY A 451 17.07 -12.57 12.30
CA GLY A 451 18.08 -11.56 12.65
C GLY A 451 17.76 -10.86 13.98
N LEU A 452 16.47 -10.61 14.25
CA LEU A 452 16.00 -10.05 15.51
C LEU A 452 15.98 -11.07 16.65
N CYS A 453 16.30 -12.33 16.39
CA CYS A 453 16.24 -13.43 17.37
C CYS A 453 14.85 -13.54 18.00
N LEU A 454 13.80 -13.34 17.21
CA LEU A 454 12.42 -13.58 17.64
C LEU A 454 12.13 -15.09 17.63
N THR A 455 11.34 -15.56 18.58
CA THR A 455 11.01 -16.99 18.68
C THR A 455 10.01 -17.33 17.59
N GLN A 456 10.14 -18.47 16.92
CA GLN A 456 9.10 -18.88 15.98
C GLN A 456 7.80 -19.14 16.76
N PRO A 457 6.69 -18.42 16.45
CA PRO A 457 5.42 -18.69 17.10
C PRO A 457 4.99 -20.14 16.87
N GLY A 458 4.60 -20.81 17.95
CA GLY A 458 4.17 -22.20 17.98
C GLY A 458 2.78 -22.40 18.60
N GLU A 459 2.29 -23.64 18.56
CA GLU A 459 0.99 -23.99 19.18
C GLU A 459 0.96 -23.76 20.70
N SER A 460 2.13 -23.82 21.36
CA SER A 460 2.26 -23.55 22.80
C SER A 460 2.00 -22.10 23.18
N ASP A 461 2.04 -21.18 22.21
CA ASP A 461 1.92 -19.74 22.46
C ASP A 461 0.47 -19.26 22.28
N LEU A 462 -0.45 -20.16 21.88
CA LEU A 462 -1.86 -19.83 21.73
C LEU A 462 -2.46 -19.45 23.08
N LEU A 463 -3.19 -18.34 23.10
CA LEU A 463 -3.89 -17.86 24.29
C LEU A 463 -5.24 -18.57 24.39
N ASP A 464 -5.53 -19.16 25.56
CA ASP A 464 -6.83 -19.74 25.85
C ASP A 464 -7.87 -18.63 26.08
N GLU A 465 -9.01 -18.72 25.38
CA GLU A 465 -10.08 -17.71 25.49
C GLU A 465 -10.65 -17.64 26.93
N ASP A 466 -10.65 -18.77 27.65
CA ASP A 466 -11.18 -18.89 29.02
C ASP A 466 -10.27 -18.25 30.08
N GLU A 467 -8.96 -18.17 29.85
CA GLU A 467 -8.01 -17.60 30.83
C GLU A 467 -8.03 -16.07 30.83
N TYR A 468 -8.47 -15.46 29.73
CA TYR A 468 -8.43 -14.01 29.53
C TYR A 468 -9.65 -13.27 30.09
N GLU A 469 -10.83 -13.91 30.15
CA GLU A 469 -12.02 -13.29 30.79
C GLU A 469 -11.78 -13.01 32.29
N VAL A 470 -10.99 -13.83 32.96
CA VAL A 470 -10.68 -13.69 34.40
C VAL A 470 -9.85 -12.43 34.68
N ILE A 471 -8.99 -12.02 33.74
CA ILE A 471 -8.11 -10.85 33.93
C ILE A 471 -8.87 -9.52 33.81
N LEU A 472 -9.93 -9.47 33.00
CA LEU A 472 -10.74 -8.26 32.82
C LEU A 472 -11.79 -8.07 33.95
N SER A 473 -12.26 -9.16 34.58
CA SER A 473 -13.24 -9.07 35.67
C SER A 473 -12.66 -8.54 36.99
N ASP A 474 -11.34 -8.63 37.19
CA ASP A 474 -10.68 -8.19 38.43
C ASP A 474 -10.32 -6.69 38.44
N THR A 475 -10.53 -5.97 37.32
CA THR A 475 -10.26 -4.53 37.23
C THR A 475 -11.45 -3.62 37.56
N ASP A 476 -12.65 -4.16 37.81
CA ASP A 476 -13.82 -3.41 38.29
C ASP A 476 -13.86 -3.23 39.82
N GLY A 477 -12.67 -3.22 40.44
CA GLY A 477 -12.48 -2.92 41.86
C GLY A 477 -12.74 -1.46 42.20
N ASP A 478 -13.97 -1.18 42.64
CA ASP A 478 -14.34 -0.13 43.60
C ASP A 478 -13.88 1.31 43.25
N ILE A 479 -14.61 1.97 42.34
CA ILE A 479 -14.64 3.43 42.29
C ILE A 479 -15.42 3.92 43.51
N GLY A 480 -14.73 3.94 44.65
CA GLY A 480 -15.16 4.55 45.88
C GLY A 480 -15.47 6.03 45.65
N ASN A 481 -16.75 6.35 45.82
CA ASN A 481 -17.33 7.67 45.79
C ASN A 481 -16.76 8.56 46.92
N ASN A 482 -15.60 9.19 46.70
CA ASN A 482 -15.04 10.19 47.61
C ASN A 482 -15.37 11.60 47.12
N ASN A 483 -16.53 12.08 47.57
CA ASN A 483 -16.77 13.52 47.71
C ASN A 483 -15.76 14.09 48.73
N SER A 484 -14.67 14.68 48.25
CA SER A 484 -13.88 15.61 49.05
C SER A 484 -13.99 17.01 48.45
N GLU A 485 -14.91 17.76 49.02
CA GLU A 485 -14.96 19.21 49.05
C GLU A 485 -13.60 19.76 49.51
N VAL A 486 -12.89 20.49 48.64
CA VAL A 486 -11.76 21.35 49.04
C VAL A 486 -11.94 22.70 48.37
N ALA A 487 -12.44 23.63 49.16
CA ALA A 487 -12.30 25.06 48.96
C ALA A 487 -10.92 25.50 49.45
N VAL A 488 -10.16 26.27 48.65
CA VAL A 488 -9.23 27.34 49.06
C VAL A 488 -9.05 28.22 47.81
N GLU A 489 -9.70 29.38 47.73
CA GLU A 489 -9.20 30.71 48.12
C GLU A 489 -7.97 31.24 47.36
N SER A 490 -8.15 32.48 46.89
CA SER A 490 -7.29 33.38 46.17
C SER A 490 -5.99 33.78 46.89
N VAL A 491 -4.90 33.88 46.13
CA VAL A 491 -4.03 35.06 46.01
C VAL A 491 -3.67 35.27 44.56
#